data_AF-A0A8E2DY58-F1
#
_entry.id   AF-A0A8E2DY58-F1
#
_cell.length_a   1.000
_cell.length_b   1.000
_cell.length_c   1.000
_cell.angle_alpha   90.00
_cell.angle_beta   90.00
_cell.angle_gamma   90.00
#
_symmetry.space_group_name_H-M   'P 1'
#
loop_
_entity.id
_entity.type
_entity.pdbx_description
1 polymer ?
#
loop_
_entity_poly.entity_id
_entity_poly.type
_entity_poly.pdbx_seq_one_letter_code
_entity_poly.pdbx_strand_id
1 'polypeptide(L)'
;EKADAEAKAAKEKADAEAKAAKEKADAEAKAAKEKADKERADRLKAARERAERDREARLRAEAEKKANAIITASITGRRSATYGMGVGERTDVYARGPPAPSVTSTHSSPQKTTVSATSSPKKTYERPSAKSYLGTTDSEAPHSYRPYDQTKRASKMPSTSSTYSESSYAPSQSTARTTPPPSQRGPYSTNDPDKIQIKAVYLFNDLFPKPVAQLVAGVGNVTDGLVLKITTEGLFIDDDVRGVAQREWDIKAWGMKLVETGERNNKHLLRASIRDPDGKKYVFIIAEEESWKVAVGLQRLRRGTQVRALGVNGMPVAEVKTLLTNLGWA
;
A
#
# COMPACT_ATOMS: atom_id res chain seq x y z
N GLU A 1 -4.33 -58.11 53.89
CA GLU A 1 -3.19 -58.58 53.05
C GLU A 1 -3.62 -59.26 51.75
N LYS A 2 -4.27 -60.44 51.76
CA LYS A 2 -4.78 -61.05 50.49
C LYS A 2 -5.82 -60.20 49.74
N ALA A 3 -6.77 -59.59 50.46
CA ALA A 3 -7.79 -58.72 49.87
C ALA A 3 -7.22 -57.41 49.28
N ASP A 4 -6.18 -56.85 49.89
CA ASP A 4 -5.53 -55.62 49.41
C ASP A 4 -4.68 -55.86 48.15
N ALA A 5 -4.08 -57.04 48.04
CA ALA A 5 -3.33 -57.45 46.84
C ALA A 5 -4.27 -57.67 45.64
N GLU A 6 -5.44 -58.26 45.87
CA GLU A 6 -6.44 -58.50 44.82
C GLU A 6 -7.10 -57.19 44.35
N ALA A 7 -7.37 -56.26 45.26
CA ALA A 7 -7.90 -54.93 44.93
C ALA A 7 -6.89 -54.07 44.13
N LYS A 8 -5.58 -54.21 44.39
CA LYS A 8 -4.53 -53.54 43.60
C LYS A 8 -4.38 -54.16 42.20
N ALA A 9 -4.42 -55.49 42.11
CA ALA A 9 -4.37 -56.19 40.82
C ALA A 9 -5.59 -55.89 39.94
N ALA A 10 -6.78 -55.71 40.52
CA ALA A 10 -7.99 -55.32 39.80
C ALA A 10 -7.92 -53.88 39.26
N LYS A 11 -7.38 -52.93 40.06
CA LYS A 11 -7.20 -51.53 39.62
C LYS A 11 -6.17 -51.40 38.52
N GLU A 12 -5.05 -52.13 38.61
CA GLU A 12 -4.00 -52.08 37.59
C GLU A 12 -4.46 -52.66 36.25
N LYS A 13 -5.28 -53.72 36.27
CA LYS A 13 -5.92 -54.26 35.06
C LYS A 13 -6.93 -53.28 34.45
N ALA A 14 -7.75 -52.62 35.28
CA ALA A 14 -8.71 -51.62 34.82
C ALA A 14 -8.01 -50.37 34.22
N ASP A 15 -6.91 -49.91 34.82
CA ASP A 15 -6.13 -48.79 34.30
C ASP A 15 -5.38 -49.14 33.01
N ALA A 16 -4.92 -50.37 32.86
CA ALA A 16 -4.31 -50.86 31.62
C ALA A 16 -5.33 -50.96 30.49
N GLU A 17 -6.53 -51.47 30.76
CA GLU A 17 -7.61 -51.57 29.78
C GLU A 17 -8.13 -50.18 29.37
N ALA A 18 -8.26 -49.25 30.33
CA ALA A 18 -8.65 -47.87 30.05
C ALA A 18 -7.61 -47.10 29.21
N LYS A 19 -6.30 -47.36 29.41
CA LYS A 19 -5.24 -46.78 28.57
C LYS A 19 -5.25 -47.37 27.16
N ALA A 20 -5.41 -48.69 27.04
CA ALA A 20 -5.50 -49.36 25.74
C ALA A 20 -6.75 -48.90 24.95
N ALA A 21 -7.88 -48.66 25.62
CA ALA A 21 -9.09 -48.13 24.98
C ALA A 21 -8.91 -46.68 24.49
N LYS A 22 -8.26 -45.82 25.29
CA LYS A 22 -7.97 -44.43 24.90
C LYS A 22 -7.01 -44.36 23.72
N GLU A 23 -5.97 -45.18 23.71
CA GLU A 23 -4.99 -45.20 22.62
C GLU A 23 -5.61 -45.69 21.30
N LYS A 24 -6.51 -46.68 21.34
CA LYS A 24 -7.28 -47.12 20.17
C LYS A 24 -8.24 -46.03 19.66
N ALA A 25 -8.93 -45.34 20.56
CA ALA A 25 -9.83 -44.24 20.20
C ALA A 25 -9.08 -43.05 19.58
N ASP A 26 -7.90 -42.70 20.10
CA ASP A 26 -7.07 -41.62 19.56
C ASP A 26 -6.45 -41.99 18.21
N ALA A 27 -6.09 -43.26 18.00
CA ALA A 27 -5.60 -43.75 16.71
C ALA A 27 -6.71 -43.73 15.64
N GLU A 28 -7.92 -44.16 16.00
CA GLU A 28 -9.07 -44.13 15.09
C GLU A 28 -9.52 -42.70 14.76
N ALA A 29 -9.49 -41.79 15.73
CA ALA A 29 -9.78 -40.36 15.52
C ALA A 29 -8.74 -39.68 14.62
N LYS A 30 -7.45 -40.03 14.74
CA LYS A 30 -6.39 -39.52 13.84
C LYS A 30 -6.56 -40.06 12.42
N ALA A 31 -6.84 -41.35 12.27
CA ALA A 31 -7.09 -41.96 10.97
C ALA A 31 -8.34 -41.39 10.28
N ALA A 32 -9.40 -41.08 11.03
CA ALA A 32 -10.60 -40.45 10.50
C ALA A 32 -10.34 -39.00 10.05
N LYS A 33 -9.57 -38.22 10.82
CA LYS A 33 -9.18 -36.84 10.44
C LYS A 33 -8.31 -36.82 9.19
N GLU A 34 -7.33 -37.71 9.10
CA GLU A 34 -6.45 -37.77 7.93
C GLU A 34 -7.22 -38.16 6.65
N LYS A 35 -8.20 -39.07 6.75
CA LYS A 35 -9.09 -39.41 5.62
C LYS A 35 -9.98 -38.21 5.22
N ALA A 36 -10.55 -37.49 6.18
CA ALA A 36 -11.37 -36.31 5.91
C ALA A 36 -10.56 -35.15 5.30
N ASP A 37 -9.31 -34.95 5.72
CA ASP A 37 -8.44 -33.92 5.18
C ASP A 37 -7.97 -34.24 3.75
N LYS A 38 -7.69 -35.53 3.46
CA LYS A 38 -7.42 -36.00 2.09
C LYS A 38 -8.63 -35.79 1.17
N GLU A 39 -9.83 -36.17 1.61
CA GLU A 39 -11.06 -35.96 0.82
C GLU A 39 -11.34 -34.47 0.56
N ARG A 40 -11.12 -33.60 1.56
CA ARG A 40 -11.23 -32.13 1.38
C ARG A 40 -10.19 -31.59 0.42
N ALA A 41 -8.94 -32.07 0.49
CA ALA A 41 -7.88 -31.66 -0.41
C ALA A 41 -8.18 -32.06 -1.87
N ASP A 42 -8.65 -33.28 -2.09
CA ASP A 42 -9.03 -33.77 -3.43
C ASP A 42 -10.24 -33.00 -3.98
N ARG A 43 -11.24 -32.71 -3.15
CA ARG A 43 -12.39 -31.88 -3.55
C ARG A 43 -12.00 -30.45 -3.91
N LEU A 44 -11.05 -29.86 -3.18
CA LEU A 44 -10.52 -28.53 -3.49
C LEU A 44 -9.66 -28.52 -4.76
N LYS A 45 -8.88 -29.58 -5.01
CA LYS A 45 -8.10 -29.74 -6.24
C LYS A 45 -9.01 -29.90 -7.46
N ALA A 46 -10.05 -30.72 -7.36
CA ALA A 46 -11.05 -30.89 -8.42
C ALA A 46 -11.84 -29.58 -8.69
N ALA A 47 -12.14 -28.79 -7.67
CA ALA A 47 -12.79 -27.49 -7.83
C ALA A 47 -11.89 -26.46 -8.53
N ARG A 48 -10.58 -26.44 -8.20
CA ARG A 48 -9.60 -25.56 -8.85
C ARG A 48 -9.40 -25.93 -10.32
N GLU A 49 -9.29 -27.21 -10.65
CA GLU A 49 -9.15 -27.69 -12.03
C GLU A 49 -10.39 -27.34 -12.88
N ARG A 50 -11.60 -27.46 -12.32
CA ARG A 50 -12.84 -27.03 -13.01
C ARG A 50 -12.87 -25.51 -13.23
N ALA A 51 -12.42 -24.72 -12.27
CA ALA A 51 -12.36 -23.26 -12.40
C ALA A 51 -11.30 -22.80 -13.41
N GLU A 52 -10.17 -23.51 -13.53
CA GLU A 52 -9.15 -23.23 -14.55
C GLU A 52 -9.64 -23.62 -15.94
N ARG A 53 -10.29 -24.78 -16.10
CA ARG A 53 -10.90 -25.20 -17.37
C ARG A 53 -11.98 -24.23 -17.84
N ASP A 54 -12.82 -23.72 -16.94
CA ASP A 54 -13.84 -22.71 -17.27
C ASP A 54 -13.22 -21.37 -17.70
N ARG A 55 -12.15 -20.93 -17.02
CA ARG A 55 -11.41 -19.71 -17.42
C ARG A 55 -10.74 -19.87 -18.77
N GLU A 56 -10.12 -21.01 -19.05
CA GLU A 56 -9.50 -21.30 -20.34
C GLU A 56 -10.55 -21.36 -21.47
N ALA A 57 -11.70 -21.98 -21.22
CA ALA A 57 -12.82 -22.00 -22.17
C ALA A 57 -13.35 -20.60 -22.46
N ARG A 58 -13.46 -19.73 -21.45
CA ARG A 58 -13.89 -18.33 -21.63
C ARG A 58 -12.87 -17.51 -22.42
N LEU A 59 -11.57 -17.67 -22.15
CA LEU A 59 -10.51 -17.01 -22.90
C LEU A 59 -10.46 -17.49 -24.36
N ARG A 60 -10.65 -18.79 -24.61
CA ARG A 60 -10.71 -19.36 -25.96
C ARG A 60 -11.94 -18.87 -26.74
N ALA A 61 -13.11 -18.82 -26.08
CA ALA A 61 -14.32 -18.27 -26.68
C ALA A 61 -14.21 -16.76 -26.97
N GLU A 62 -13.52 -16.00 -26.12
CA GLU A 62 -13.24 -14.58 -26.36
C GLU A 62 -12.23 -14.37 -27.50
N ALA A 63 -11.19 -15.20 -27.58
CA ALA A 63 -10.23 -15.19 -28.68
C ALA A 63 -10.89 -15.55 -30.02
N GLU A 64 -11.78 -16.54 -30.04
CA GLU A 64 -12.54 -16.93 -31.23
C GLU A 64 -13.54 -15.84 -31.65
N LYS A 65 -14.22 -15.19 -30.69
CA LYS A 65 -15.06 -14.01 -30.99
C LYS A 65 -14.24 -12.85 -31.56
N LYS A 66 -13.02 -12.60 -31.03
CA LYS A 66 -12.11 -11.57 -31.57
C LYS A 66 -11.61 -11.93 -32.96
N ALA A 67 -11.27 -13.20 -33.22
CA ALA A 67 -10.87 -13.68 -34.53
C ALA A 67 -12.01 -13.54 -35.56
N ASN A 68 -13.23 -13.94 -35.19
CA ASN A 68 -14.41 -13.79 -36.03
C ASN A 68 -14.80 -12.32 -36.27
N ALA A 69 -14.58 -11.44 -35.28
CA ALA A 69 -14.77 -10.00 -35.45
C ALA A 69 -13.74 -9.40 -36.43
N ILE A 70 -12.48 -9.82 -36.37
CA ILE A 70 -11.43 -9.40 -37.32
C ILE A 70 -11.76 -9.89 -38.74
N ILE A 71 -12.18 -11.15 -38.89
CA ILE A 71 -12.59 -11.70 -40.19
C ILE A 71 -13.82 -10.96 -40.73
N THR A 72 -14.83 -10.69 -39.90
CA THR A 72 -16.03 -9.95 -40.30
C THR A 72 -15.72 -8.49 -40.66
N ALA A 73 -14.81 -7.83 -39.94
CA ALA A 73 -14.30 -6.51 -40.28
C ALA A 73 -13.53 -6.51 -41.61
N SER A 74 -12.79 -7.58 -41.91
CA SER A 74 -12.07 -7.72 -43.19
C SER A 74 -13.00 -7.96 -44.39
N ILE A 75 -14.16 -8.60 -44.17
CA ILE A 75 -15.17 -8.86 -45.21
C ILE A 75 -16.08 -7.62 -45.43
N THR A 76 -16.35 -6.85 -44.38
CA THR A 76 -17.15 -5.60 -44.48
C THR A 76 -16.32 -4.42 -44.99
N GLY A 77 -15.02 -4.35 -44.67
CA GLY A 77 -14.07 -3.38 -45.23
C GLY A 77 -13.74 -3.58 -46.72
N ARG A 78 -14.09 -4.74 -47.30
CA ARG A 78 -13.94 -5.04 -48.74
C ARG A 78 -15.24 -4.85 -49.56
N ARG A 79 -16.28 -4.22 -49.00
CA ARG A 79 -17.54 -3.95 -49.72
C ARG A 79 -17.66 -2.54 -50.31
N SER A 80 -16.57 -1.78 -50.40
CA SER A 80 -16.55 -0.46 -51.07
C SER A 80 -15.68 -0.40 -52.34
N ALA A 81 -15.30 -1.53 -52.93
CA ALA A 81 -14.52 -1.55 -54.17
C ALA A 81 -15.02 -2.63 -55.13
N THR A 82 -16.27 -2.54 -55.57
CA THR A 82 -16.76 -3.33 -56.72
C THR A 82 -17.90 -2.59 -57.43
N TYR A 83 -17.53 -1.74 -58.39
CA TYR A 83 -18.32 -1.48 -59.60
C TYR A 83 -17.35 -1.04 -60.70
N GLY A 84 -17.13 -1.93 -61.67
CA GLY A 84 -16.21 -1.72 -62.79
C GLY A 84 -15.78 -3.05 -63.43
N MET A 85 -16.71 -3.68 -64.15
CA MET A 85 -16.50 -4.86 -64.98
C MET A 85 -15.38 -4.67 -66.03
N GLY A 86 -14.68 -5.75 -66.38
CA GLY A 86 -13.75 -5.75 -67.52
C GLY A 86 -13.02 -7.07 -67.74
N VAL A 87 -13.72 -8.01 -68.38
CA VAL A 87 -13.13 -9.14 -69.11
C VAL A 87 -12.24 -8.59 -70.24
N GLY A 88 -11.01 -9.07 -70.38
CA GLY A 88 -10.22 -8.81 -71.60
C GLY A 88 -8.72 -8.70 -71.35
N GLU A 89 -8.01 -9.65 -71.91
CA GLU A 89 -6.56 -9.70 -72.08
C GLU A 89 -5.94 -8.34 -72.49
N ARG A 90 -4.83 -7.98 -71.85
CA ARG A 90 -3.66 -7.40 -72.54
C ARG A 90 -2.44 -7.37 -71.63
N THR A 91 -1.47 -8.16 -72.05
CA THR A 91 -0.05 -8.05 -71.76
C THR A 91 0.44 -6.62 -71.98
N ASP A 92 1.15 -6.03 -71.02
CA ASP A 92 2.21 -5.04 -71.31
C ASP A 92 3.19 -4.93 -70.14
N VAL A 93 4.43 -5.32 -70.43
CA VAL A 93 5.61 -5.33 -69.55
C VAL A 93 6.47 -4.14 -69.97
N TYR A 94 6.10 -2.88 -69.67
CA TYR A 94 6.98 -1.68 -69.66
C TYR A 94 6.18 -0.37 -69.47
N ALA A 95 5.59 -0.13 -68.30
CA ALA A 95 5.08 1.20 -67.95
C ALA A 95 5.58 1.63 -66.56
N ARG A 96 6.86 2.02 -66.51
CA ARG A 96 7.51 2.65 -65.34
C ARG A 96 7.92 4.06 -65.76
N GLY A 97 7.30 5.08 -65.16
CA GLY A 97 7.67 6.50 -65.31
C GLY A 97 7.58 7.22 -63.96
N PRO A 98 8.47 8.19 -63.65
CA PRO A 98 8.70 8.68 -62.29
C PRO A 98 7.74 9.82 -61.85
N PRO A 99 7.49 10.02 -60.55
CA PRO A 99 6.69 11.15 -60.08
C PRO A 99 7.54 12.42 -59.87
N ALA A 100 7.02 13.57 -60.33
CA ALA A 100 7.52 14.90 -59.99
C ALA A 100 6.62 15.58 -58.92
N PRO A 101 7.17 16.48 -58.08
CA PRO A 101 6.45 17.09 -56.95
C PRO A 101 5.84 18.46 -57.30
N SER A 102 4.65 18.79 -56.77
CA SER A 102 4.13 20.17 -56.79
C SER A 102 3.24 20.51 -55.60
N VAL A 103 3.82 21.37 -54.75
CA VAL A 103 3.34 22.45 -53.88
C VAL A 103 1.86 22.94 -53.94
N THR A 104 1.36 23.23 -52.72
CA THR A 104 0.53 24.38 -52.27
C THR A 104 -0.89 24.61 -52.83
N SER A 105 -1.91 24.55 -51.96
CA SER A 105 -2.79 25.71 -51.71
C SER A 105 -3.65 25.57 -50.45
N THR A 106 -3.51 26.59 -49.60
CA THR A 106 -4.41 27.10 -48.57
C THR A 106 -5.87 27.18 -49.05
N HIS A 107 -6.83 26.66 -48.27
CA HIS A 107 -8.10 27.35 -48.03
C HIS A 107 -8.80 26.86 -46.75
N SER A 108 -9.18 27.85 -45.96
CA SER A 108 -9.85 27.83 -44.67
C SER A 108 -11.36 27.63 -44.77
N SER A 109 -11.96 26.90 -43.83
CA SER A 109 -13.36 27.04 -43.41
C SER A 109 -13.56 26.45 -42.00
N PRO A 110 -14.16 27.19 -41.04
CA PRO A 110 -14.36 26.69 -39.67
C PRO A 110 -15.70 25.92 -39.57
N GLN A 111 -15.63 24.62 -39.33
CA GLN A 111 -16.83 23.82 -39.01
C GLN A 111 -17.16 23.92 -37.52
N LYS A 112 -18.27 24.61 -37.26
CA LYS A 112 -19.02 24.66 -36.01
C LYS A 112 -19.58 23.27 -35.71
N THR A 113 -19.01 22.54 -34.76
CA THR A 113 -19.60 21.32 -34.19
C THR A 113 -20.27 21.64 -32.86
N THR A 114 -21.58 21.48 -32.88
CA THR A 114 -22.51 21.51 -31.77
C THR A 114 -22.19 20.37 -30.80
N VAL A 115 -21.74 20.71 -29.60
CA VAL A 115 -21.64 19.77 -28.48
C VAL A 115 -23.04 19.48 -27.93
N SER A 116 -23.55 18.27 -28.20
CA SER A 116 -24.72 17.72 -27.52
C SER A 116 -24.34 17.39 -26.08
N ALA A 117 -24.63 18.33 -25.17
CA ALA A 117 -24.51 18.15 -23.74
C ALA A 117 -25.65 17.23 -23.24
N THR A 118 -25.33 15.97 -22.98
CA THR A 118 -26.21 15.06 -22.24
C THR A 118 -26.30 15.53 -20.79
N SER A 119 -27.49 16.02 -20.45
CA SER A 119 -27.91 16.53 -19.16
C SER A 119 -27.89 15.43 -18.08
N SER A 120 -26.88 15.47 -17.21
CA SER A 120 -26.94 14.79 -15.92
C SER A 120 -27.44 15.80 -14.87
N PRO A 121 -28.49 15.49 -14.09
CA PRO A 121 -29.05 16.44 -13.12
C PRO A 121 -28.05 16.68 -11.99
N LYS A 122 -27.56 17.92 -11.88
CA LYS A 122 -26.70 18.39 -10.80
C LYS A 122 -27.48 18.33 -9.49
N LYS A 123 -27.09 17.43 -8.58
CA LYS A 123 -27.54 17.47 -7.18
C LYS A 123 -27.00 18.73 -6.53
N THR A 124 -27.89 19.58 -6.06
CA THR A 124 -27.61 20.72 -5.20
C THR A 124 -26.89 20.23 -3.95
N TYR A 125 -25.69 20.77 -3.70
CA TYR A 125 -24.93 20.48 -2.49
C TYR A 125 -25.61 21.18 -1.30
N GLU A 126 -26.27 20.40 -0.44
CA GLU A 126 -26.74 20.86 0.87
C GLU A 126 -25.54 20.91 1.82
N ARG A 127 -25.26 22.10 2.36
CA ARG A 127 -24.26 22.27 3.43
C ARG A 127 -24.71 21.50 4.68
N PRO A 128 -23.86 20.67 5.30
CA PRO A 128 -24.17 20.08 6.60
C PRO A 128 -24.17 21.17 7.68
N SER A 129 -25.37 21.61 8.07
CA SER A 129 -25.61 22.43 9.26
C SER A 129 -25.49 21.55 10.50
N ALA A 130 -24.27 21.42 11.04
CA ALA A 130 -24.05 20.81 12.34
C ALA A 130 -24.67 21.69 13.44
N LYS A 131 -25.84 21.30 13.95
CA LYS A 131 -26.38 21.80 15.21
C LYS A 131 -25.77 20.99 16.34
N SER A 132 -24.76 21.54 17.02
CA SER A 132 -24.28 20.98 18.29
C SER A 132 -25.33 21.24 19.37
N TYR A 133 -25.86 20.16 19.94
CA TYR A 133 -26.69 20.14 21.13
C TYR A 133 -25.83 20.53 22.34
N LEU A 134 -25.91 21.79 22.75
CA LEU A 134 -25.53 22.26 24.09
C LEU A 134 -26.83 22.54 24.83
N GLY A 135 -27.03 21.82 25.93
CA GLY A 135 -28.23 21.90 26.76
C GLY A 135 -28.45 23.30 27.31
N THR A 136 -29.69 23.78 27.17
CA THR A 136 -30.20 24.98 27.84
C THR A 136 -31.01 24.55 29.06
N THR A 137 -30.42 24.72 30.25
CA THR A 137 -31.18 25.26 31.38
C THR A 137 -30.91 26.76 31.36
N ASP A 138 -31.76 27.51 30.66
CA ASP A 138 -31.78 28.97 30.75
C ASP A 138 -32.76 29.32 31.88
N SER A 139 -32.19 29.82 32.97
CA SER A 139 -32.85 30.79 33.82
C SER A 139 -32.14 32.11 33.52
N GLU A 140 -32.88 33.02 32.89
CA GLU A 140 -32.70 34.48 32.93
C GLU A 140 -31.35 35.04 32.40
N ALA A 141 -31.33 35.46 31.13
CA ALA A 141 -30.45 36.54 30.65
C ALA A 141 -30.91 37.89 31.28
N PRO A 142 -30.03 38.90 31.57
CA PRO A 142 -29.00 39.37 30.65
C PRO A 142 -27.73 39.97 31.31
N HIS A 143 -26.56 39.39 31.08
CA HIS A 143 -25.28 40.06 31.36
C HIS A 143 -24.43 40.16 30.10
N SER A 144 -24.74 41.17 29.29
CA SER A 144 -23.88 41.64 28.20
C SER A 144 -22.71 42.44 28.79
N TYR A 145 -21.60 41.76 29.07
CA TYR A 145 -20.35 42.39 29.49
C TYR A 145 -19.71 43.11 28.29
N ARG A 146 -19.85 44.44 28.23
CA ARG A 146 -19.14 45.30 27.26
C ARG A 146 -17.89 45.88 27.93
N PRO A 147 -16.69 45.72 27.36
CA PRO A 147 -15.41 46.13 27.98
C PRO A 147 -15.25 47.63 28.27
N TYR A 148 -16.21 48.48 27.91
CA TYR A 148 -16.14 49.93 28.06
C TYR A 148 -17.17 50.53 29.05
N ASP A 149 -18.04 49.72 29.66
CA ASP A 149 -19.02 50.17 30.67
C ASP A 149 -18.52 50.00 32.11
N GLN A 150 -17.26 50.36 32.38
CA GLN A 150 -16.78 50.47 33.76
C GLN A 150 -17.06 51.88 34.29
N THR A 151 -17.91 51.97 35.31
CA THR A 151 -18.17 53.21 36.04
C THR A 151 -16.89 53.68 36.75
N LYS A 152 -16.57 54.97 36.60
CA LYS A 152 -15.43 55.62 37.29
C LYS A 152 -15.61 55.46 38.81
N ARG A 153 -14.79 54.62 39.44
CA ARG A 153 -14.75 54.51 40.91
C ARG A 153 -14.05 55.73 41.51
N ALA A 154 -14.71 56.31 42.51
CA ALA A 154 -14.22 57.42 43.30
C ALA A 154 -12.96 57.06 44.10
N SER A 155 -12.05 58.02 44.27
CA SER A 155 -10.86 57.87 45.10
C SER A 155 -11.26 57.71 46.57
N LYS A 156 -10.63 56.76 47.27
CA LYS A 156 -10.67 56.66 48.72
C LYS A 156 -9.25 56.45 49.23
N MET A 157 -8.86 57.34 50.13
CA MET A 157 -7.56 57.46 50.81
C MET A 157 -7.23 56.25 51.73
N PRO A 158 -5.95 56.11 52.15
CA PRO A 158 -5.45 54.90 52.79
C PRO A 158 -5.81 54.87 54.27
N SER A 159 -6.30 53.72 54.75
CA SER A 159 -6.46 53.44 56.17
C SER A 159 -5.38 52.47 56.60
N THR A 160 -4.55 52.92 57.53
CA THR A 160 -3.50 52.18 58.21
C THR A 160 -4.08 51.19 59.22
N SER A 161 -3.32 50.12 59.46
CA SER A 161 -3.36 49.19 60.59
C SER A 161 -4.37 48.03 60.56
N SER A 162 -3.85 46.84 60.30
CA SER A 162 -3.94 45.72 61.25
C SER A 162 -2.77 44.77 60.99
N THR A 163 -1.69 45.02 61.73
CA THR A 163 -0.66 44.06 62.11
C THR A 163 -1.32 42.75 62.55
N TYR A 164 -0.93 41.61 61.98
CA TYR A 164 -1.49 40.26 62.19
C TYR A 164 -2.59 39.85 61.20
N SER A 165 -2.15 39.43 60.02
CA SER A 165 -2.81 38.36 59.28
C SER A 165 -1.72 37.53 58.61
N GLU A 166 -1.44 36.37 59.21
CA GLU A 166 -0.66 35.28 58.63
C GLU A 166 -1.43 34.73 57.41
N SER A 167 -1.43 35.46 56.30
CA SER A 167 -1.94 34.96 55.04
C SER A 167 -0.82 34.22 54.32
N SER A 168 -0.90 32.90 54.35
CA SER A 168 -0.19 31.92 53.54
C SER A 168 0.29 32.47 52.20
N TYR A 169 1.54 32.92 52.18
CA TYR A 169 2.24 33.22 50.94
C TYR A 169 2.58 31.87 50.29
N ALA A 170 1.66 31.31 49.52
CA ALA A 170 2.02 30.30 48.53
C ALA A 170 2.73 31.05 47.41
N PRO A 171 4.06 30.89 47.23
CA PRO A 171 4.78 31.60 46.19
C PRO A 171 4.15 31.23 44.84
N SER A 172 3.65 32.24 44.11
CA SER A 172 3.09 32.05 42.78
C SER A 172 4.16 31.45 41.88
N GLN A 173 4.07 30.14 41.66
CA GLN A 173 4.92 29.42 40.73
C GLN A 173 4.68 30.05 39.36
N SER A 174 5.71 30.67 38.79
CA SER A 174 5.64 31.26 37.46
C SER A 174 5.18 30.20 36.47
N THR A 175 4.01 30.38 35.86
CA THR A 175 3.61 29.64 34.65
C THR A 175 4.39 30.18 33.44
N ALA A 176 5.71 30.33 33.60
CA ALA A 176 6.59 30.57 32.47
C ALA A 176 6.31 29.42 31.51
N ARG A 177 5.96 29.77 30.26
CA ARG A 177 5.67 28.82 29.20
C ARG A 177 6.91 27.94 29.01
N THR A 178 6.96 26.81 29.72
CA THR A 178 8.07 25.88 29.65
C THR A 178 7.95 25.18 28.31
N THR A 179 8.57 25.73 27.28
CA THR A 179 8.90 24.90 26.12
C THR A 179 9.77 23.77 26.66
N PRO A 180 9.34 22.50 26.58
CA PRO A 180 10.14 21.39 27.06
C PRO A 180 11.54 21.49 26.42
N PRO A 181 12.60 21.15 27.16
CA PRO A 181 13.95 21.23 26.64
C PRO A 181 14.04 20.47 25.31
N PRO A 182 14.73 21.02 24.29
CA PRO A 182 14.92 20.34 23.03
C PRO A 182 15.43 18.93 23.31
N SER A 183 14.72 17.92 22.79
CA SER A 183 15.11 16.53 23.01
C SER A 183 16.55 16.35 22.54
N GLN A 184 17.45 16.04 23.46
CA GLN A 184 18.85 15.69 23.16
C GLN A 184 18.97 14.30 22.53
N ARG A 185 18.03 13.97 21.64
CA ARG A 185 18.07 12.70 20.91
C ARG A 185 19.00 12.92 19.72
N GLY A 186 20.14 12.22 19.74
CA GLY A 186 21.00 12.11 18.57
C GLY A 186 20.29 11.38 17.42
N PRO A 187 20.93 11.27 16.25
CA PRO A 187 20.40 10.50 15.13
C PRO A 187 20.02 9.09 15.58
N TYR A 188 18.84 8.62 15.16
CA TYR A 188 18.42 7.26 15.42
C TYR A 188 19.46 6.27 14.90
N SER A 189 19.73 5.25 15.70
CA SER A 189 20.49 4.08 15.30
C SER A 189 19.95 2.84 16.01
N THR A 190 19.96 1.70 15.33
CA THR A 190 19.51 0.42 15.87
C THR A 190 20.51 -0.70 15.60
N ASN A 191 20.76 -1.50 16.63
CA ASN A 191 21.58 -2.70 16.57
C ASN A 191 20.81 -3.92 16.07
N ASP A 192 19.49 -3.82 15.91
CA ASP A 192 18.66 -4.94 15.48
C ASP A 192 18.97 -5.29 14.01
N PRO A 193 19.32 -6.56 13.70
CA PRO A 193 19.64 -6.98 12.32
C PRO A 193 18.40 -7.01 11.41
N ASP A 194 17.20 -7.09 11.99
CA ASP A 194 15.94 -7.14 11.25
C ASP A 194 15.38 -5.75 10.93
N LYS A 195 15.91 -4.71 11.56
CA LYS A 195 15.54 -3.32 11.34
C LYS A 195 16.60 -2.66 10.47
N ILE A 196 16.21 -2.33 9.24
CA ILE A 196 17.06 -1.66 8.26
C ILE A 196 16.72 -0.18 8.31
N GLN A 197 17.67 0.66 8.71
CA GLN A 197 17.45 2.11 8.71
C GLN A 197 17.45 2.63 7.28
N ILE A 198 16.40 3.35 6.89
CA ILE A 198 16.24 3.86 5.52
C ILE A 198 16.15 5.38 5.52
N LYS A 199 16.76 6.00 4.51
CA LYS A 199 16.73 7.45 4.33
C LYS A 199 15.45 7.91 3.66
N ALA A 200 14.95 7.13 2.71
CA ALA A 200 13.72 7.46 2.00
C ALA A 200 13.08 6.24 1.32
N VAL A 201 11.78 6.35 1.07
CA VAL A 201 10.98 5.46 0.24
C VAL A 201 10.22 6.29 -0.79
N TYR A 202 10.31 5.88 -2.05
CA TYR A 202 9.62 6.52 -3.16
C TYR A 202 8.71 5.53 -3.85
N LEU A 203 7.49 5.96 -4.14
CA LEU A 203 6.55 5.21 -4.96
C LEU A 203 6.57 5.77 -6.37
N PHE A 204 6.87 4.94 -7.35
CA PHE A 204 6.82 5.25 -8.77
C PHE A 204 5.68 4.49 -9.45
N ASN A 205 5.14 5.11 -10.50
CA ASN A 205 4.25 4.51 -11.48
C ASN A 205 4.95 4.59 -12.84
N ASP A 206 4.69 3.65 -13.75
CA ASP A 206 5.29 3.62 -15.08
C ASP A 206 4.91 4.83 -15.95
N LEU A 207 3.79 5.47 -15.62
CA LEU A 207 3.26 6.62 -16.37
C LEU A 207 4.08 7.90 -16.21
N PHE A 208 4.80 8.08 -15.11
CA PHE A 208 5.49 9.34 -14.80
C PHE A 208 6.90 9.11 -14.27
N PRO A 209 7.91 9.88 -14.75
CA PRO A 209 9.28 9.77 -14.26
C PRO A 209 9.46 10.36 -12.85
N LYS A 210 8.45 11.04 -12.32
CA LYS A 210 8.44 11.59 -10.97
C LYS A 210 7.80 10.61 -9.99
N PRO A 211 8.27 10.55 -8.74
CA PRO A 211 7.62 9.75 -7.72
C PRO A 211 6.20 10.26 -7.46
N VAL A 212 5.24 9.34 -7.36
CA VAL A 212 3.84 9.59 -7.02
C VAL A 212 3.70 9.97 -5.56
N ALA A 213 4.46 9.30 -4.69
CA ALA A 213 4.51 9.58 -3.27
C ALA A 213 5.94 9.37 -2.76
N GLN A 214 6.27 9.98 -1.62
CA GLN A 214 7.55 9.78 -0.95
C GLN A 214 7.42 9.85 0.57
N LEU A 215 8.24 9.07 1.27
CA LEU A 215 8.56 9.25 2.68
C LEU A 215 10.06 9.49 2.78
N VAL A 216 10.47 10.56 3.45
CA VAL A 216 11.88 10.89 3.66
C VAL A 216 12.11 11.04 5.16
N ALA A 217 13.13 10.36 5.68
CA ALA A 217 13.47 10.39 7.09
C ALA A 217 13.79 11.82 7.54
N GLY A 218 13.19 12.24 8.65
CA GLY A 218 13.35 13.59 9.22
C GLY A 218 12.57 14.70 8.52
N VAL A 219 11.70 14.38 7.55
CA VAL A 219 10.90 15.37 6.81
C VAL A 219 9.42 15.24 7.14
N GLY A 220 8.80 16.34 7.54
CA GLY A 220 7.37 16.42 7.84
C GLY A 220 6.99 15.55 9.02
N ASN A 221 6.15 14.54 8.78
CA ASN A 221 5.63 13.66 9.83
C ASN A 221 6.51 12.40 10.05
N VAL A 222 7.59 12.26 9.29
CA VAL A 222 8.46 11.08 9.34
C VAL A 222 9.70 11.43 10.15
N THR A 223 9.99 10.65 11.19
CA THR A 223 11.20 10.87 11.99
C THR A 223 12.44 10.29 11.32
N ASP A 224 13.59 10.45 11.97
CA ASP A 224 14.86 9.86 11.55
C ASP A 224 14.89 8.33 11.72
N GLY A 225 13.97 7.74 12.49
CA GLY A 225 13.88 6.28 12.68
C GLY A 225 12.92 5.60 11.72
N LEU A 226 12.94 6.01 10.45
CA LEU A 226 12.27 5.27 9.38
C LEU A 226 13.01 3.95 9.14
N VAL A 227 12.30 2.85 9.31
CA VAL A 227 12.87 1.49 9.28
C VAL A 227 12.11 0.62 8.29
N LEU A 228 12.87 -0.12 7.48
CA LEU A 228 12.39 -1.22 6.64
C LEU A 228 12.64 -2.55 7.36
N LYS A 229 11.59 -3.37 7.48
CA LYS A 229 11.67 -4.75 7.96
C LYS A 229 11.34 -5.69 6.79
N ILE A 230 12.31 -6.52 6.42
CA ILE A 230 12.11 -7.53 5.37
C ILE A 230 11.83 -8.87 6.04
N THR A 231 10.59 -9.34 5.91
CA THR A 231 10.13 -10.59 6.52
C THR A 231 9.69 -11.58 5.44
N THR A 232 9.23 -12.77 5.85
CA THR A 232 8.68 -13.78 4.93
C THR A 232 7.33 -13.37 4.32
N GLU A 233 6.64 -12.43 4.93
CA GLU A 233 5.33 -11.93 4.49
C GLU A 233 5.44 -10.75 3.52
N GLY A 234 6.58 -10.05 3.49
CA GLY A 234 6.75 -8.83 2.71
C GLY A 234 7.79 -7.87 3.24
N LEU A 235 7.72 -6.64 2.74
CA LEU A 235 8.49 -5.48 3.18
C LEU A 235 7.55 -4.59 3.99
N PHE A 236 7.93 -4.31 5.23
CA PHE A 236 7.13 -3.53 6.15
C PHE A 236 7.89 -2.27 6.55
N ILE A 237 7.20 -1.13 6.61
CA ILE A 237 7.84 0.15 6.94
C ILE A 237 7.25 0.67 8.24
N ASP A 238 8.12 0.97 9.19
CA ASP A 238 7.74 1.50 10.48
C ASP A 238 8.55 2.76 10.80
N ASP A 239 7.97 3.66 11.57
CA ASP A 239 8.68 4.74 12.25
C ASP A 239 8.91 4.29 13.70
N ASP A 240 10.12 3.80 14.00
CA ASP A 240 10.45 3.18 15.30
C ASP A 240 10.47 4.21 16.44
N VAL A 241 10.69 5.50 16.13
CA VAL A 241 10.71 6.59 17.12
C VAL A 241 9.30 6.92 17.58
N ARG A 242 8.37 7.00 16.63
CA ARG A 242 6.96 7.28 16.92
C ARG A 242 6.18 6.02 17.30
N GLY A 243 6.74 4.83 17.04
CA GLY A 243 6.02 3.56 17.15
C GLY A 243 4.86 3.46 16.16
N VAL A 244 4.89 4.23 15.06
CA VAL A 244 3.81 4.28 14.07
C VAL A 244 4.20 3.43 12.88
N ALA A 245 3.39 2.42 12.59
CA ALA A 245 3.57 1.62 11.39
C ALA A 245 3.04 2.35 10.15
N GLN A 246 3.87 2.47 9.12
CA GLN A 246 3.53 3.11 7.85
C GLN A 246 2.89 2.09 6.90
N ARG A 247 1.78 1.48 7.36
CA ARG A 247 1.13 0.33 6.70
C ARG A 247 0.69 0.58 5.26
N GLU A 248 0.46 1.84 4.91
CA GLU A 248 0.14 2.26 3.53
C GLU A 248 1.29 2.00 2.55
N TRP A 249 2.51 1.90 3.06
CA TRP A 249 3.72 1.65 2.31
C TRP A 249 4.18 0.19 2.35
N ASP A 250 3.50 -0.66 3.13
CA ASP A 250 3.83 -2.08 3.22
C ASP A 250 3.60 -2.79 1.88
N ILE A 251 4.53 -3.67 1.54
CA ILE A 251 4.50 -4.45 0.30
C ILE A 251 4.42 -5.92 0.67
N LYS A 252 3.30 -6.57 0.32
CA LYS A 252 3.10 -7.99 0.62
C LYS A 252 3.81 -8.89 -0.40
N ALA A 253 4.47 -9.94 0.09
CA ALA A 253 5.25 -10.90 -0.67
C ALA A 253 4.49 -11.53 -1.85
N TRP A 254 3.20 -11.85 -1.66
CA TRP A 254 2.38 -12.45 -2.73
C TRP A 254 2.15 -11.51 -3.93
N GLY A 255 2.21 -10.20 -3.70
CA GLY A 255 2.11 -9.16 -4.73
C GLY A 255 3.44 -8.85 -5.41
N MET A 256 4.58 -9.26 -4.86
CA MET A 256 5.89 -8.90 -5.38
C MET A 256 6.26 -9.69 -6.64
N LYS A 257 6.73 -8.97 -7.67
CA LYS A 257 7.19 -9.53 -8.94
C LYS A 257 8.70 -9.67 -8.99
N LEU A 258 9.39 -8.57 -8.72
CA LEU A 258 10.82 -8.43 -8.93
C LEU A 258 11.38 -7.50 -7.87
N VAL A 259 12.51 -7.88 -7.28
CA VAL A 259 13.31 -7.03 -6.41
C VAL A 259 14.66 -6.84 -7.07
N GLU A 260 15.11 -5.59 -7.15
CA GLU A 260 16.38 -5.24 -7.74
C GLU A 260 17.22 -4.46 -6.76
N THR A 261 18.52 -4.74 -6.72
CA THR A 261 19.47 -4.13 -5.78
C THR A 261 20.59 -3.45 -6.55
N GLY A 262 21.06 -2.31 -6.07
CA GLY A 262 22.15 -1.59 -6.71
C GLY A 262 22.82 -0.65 -5.73
N GLU A 263 24.12 -0.44 -5.90
CA GLU A 263 24.93 0.37 -5.01
C GLU A 263 25.62 1.49 -5.79
N ARG A 264 25.70 2.67 -5.18
CA ARG A 264 26.43 3.81 -5.72
C ARG A 264 26.60 4.90 -4.65
N ASN A 265 27.77 5.55 -4.61
CA ASN A 265 28.03 6.72 -3.76
C ASN A 265 27.66 6.48 -2.28
N ASN A 266 28.07 5.32 -1.73
CA ASN A 266 27.82 4.89 -0.35
C ASN A 266 26.32 4.83 0.02
N LYS A 267 25.47 4.63 -0.99
CA LYS A 267 24.03 4.43 -0.85
C LYS A 267 23.66 3.14 -1.56
N HIS A 268 22.85 2.34 -0.89
CA HIS A 268 22.28 1.13 -1.43
C HIS A 268 20.83 1.42 -1.83
N LEU A 269 20.45 1.02 -3.04
CA LEU A 269 19.13 1.22 -3.61
C LEU A 269 18.46 -0.14 -3.74
N LEU A 270 17.25 -0.25 -3.23
CA LEU A 270 16.41 -1.43 -3.36
C LEU A 270 15.14 -1.03 -4.11
N ARG A 271 14.86 -1.67 -5.23
CA ARG A 271 13.64 -1.45 -6.00
C ARG A 271 12.76 -2.69 -5.94
N ALA A 272 11.52 -2.56 -5.48
CA ALA A 272 10.53 -3.62 -5.47
C ALA A 272 9.41 -3.29 -6.45
N SER A 273 9.22 -4.16 -7.45
CA SER A 273 8.12 -4.08 -8.42
C SER A 273 6.98 -5.02 -8.01
N ILE A 274 5.75 -4.49 -8.01
CA ILE A 274 4.53 -5.22 -7.66
C ILE A 274 3.84 -5.72 -8.95
N ARG A 275 3.14 -6.87 -8.87
CA ARG A 275 2.27 -7.42 -9.92
C ARG A 275 0.93 -6.68 -10.00
N ASP A 276 0.96 -5.35 -10.04
CA ASP A 276 -0.22 -4.51 -10.19
C ASP A 276 -0.38 -4.06 -11.66
N PRO A 277 -1.61 -3.84 -12.15
CA PRO A 277 -1.84 -3.27 -13.48
C PRO A 277 -1.23 -1.86 -13.62
N ASP A 278 -1.12 -1.14 -12.50
CA ASP A 278 -0.54 0.20 -12.44
C ASP A 278 1.01 0.19 -12.49
N GLY A 279 1.65 -0.98 -12.49
CA GLY A 279 3.11 -1.08 -12.58
C GLY A 279 3.86 -0.37 -11.44
N LYS A 280 3.29 -0.37 -10.22
CA LYS A 280 3.87 0.31 -9.05
C LYS A 280 5.27 -0.25 -8.72
N LYS A 281 6.21 0.67 -8.51
CA LYS A 281 7.61 0.37 -8.16
C LYS A 281 7.97 1.16 -6.91
N TYR A 282 8.39 0.47 -5.87
CA TYR A 282 8.86 1.08 -4.64
C TYR A 282 10.38 1.14 -4.67
N VAL A 283 10.95 2.32 -4.42
CA VAL A 283 12.40 2.54 -4.41
C VAL A 283 12.80 2.99 -3.02
N PHE A 284 13.66 2.22 -2.38
CA PHE A 284 14.20 2.49 -1.06
C PHE A 284 15.64 2.98 -1.19
N ILE A 285 15.96 4.03 -0.45
CA ILE A 285 17.32 4.54 -0.30
C ILE A 285 17.82 4.17 1.09
N ILE A 286 18.87 3.35 1.10
CA ILE A 286 19.45 2.73 2.29
C ILE A 286 20.90 3.22 2.40
N ALA A 287 21.39 3.42 3.63
CA ALA A 287 22.81 3.70 3.86
C ALA A 287 23.65 2.44 3.59
N GLU A 288 24.90 2.61 3.14
CA GLU A 288 25.80 1.48 2.90
C GLU A 288 25.98 0.57 4.13
N GLU A 289 26.03 1.14 5.33
CA GLU A 289 26.16 0.42 6.61
C GLU A 289 25.01 -0.57 6.88
N GLU A 290 23.85 -0.32 6.31
CA GLU A 290 22.62 -1.11 6.52
C GLU A 290 22.38 -2.08 5.34
N SER A 291 23.23 -2.04 4.30
CA SER A 291 23.09 -2.85 3.08
C SER A 291 23.16 -4.35 3.33
N TRP A 292 24.01 -4.79 4.26
CA TRP A 292 24.16 -6.21 4.60
C TRP A 292 22.87 -6.79 5.19
N LYS A 293 22.11 -6.00 5.96
CA LYS A 293 20.80 -6.41 6.49
C LYS A 293 19.79 -6.63 5.37
N VAL A 294 19.87 -5.86 4.28
CA VAL A 294 19.02 -6.02 3.09
C VAL A 294 19.27 -7.37 2.44
N ALA A 295 20.54 -7.77 2.29
CA ALA A 295 20.89 -9.06 1.71
C ALA A 295 20.35 -10.23 2.54
N VAL A 296 20.50 -10.18 3.87
CA VAL A 296 19.94 -11.17 4.80
C VAL A 296 18.40 -11.19 4.73
N GLY A 297 17.78 -10.02 4.73
CA GLY A 297 16.33 -9.85 4.59
C GLY A 297 15.78 -10.45 3.30
N LEU A 298 16.46 -10.25 2.16
CA LEU A 298 16.09 -10.83 0.87
C LEU A 298 16.19 -12.35 0.87
N GLN A 299 17.22 -12.92 1.49
CA GLN A 299 17.33 -14.38 1.65
C GLN A 299 16.15 -14.94 2.45
N ARG A 300 15.73 -14.24 3.51
CA ARG A 300 14.57 -14.60 4.32
C ARG A 300 13.27 -14.50 3.53
N LEU A 301 13.06 -13.40 2.81
CA LEU A 301 11.88 -13.17 1.97
C LEU A 301 11.74 -14.29 0.92
N ARG A 302 12.83 -14.65 0.23
CA ARG A 302 12.82 -15.74 -0.78
C ARG A 302 12.44 -17.10 -0.23
N ARG A 303 12.72 -17.37 1.05
CA ARG A 303 12.35 -18.61 1.74
C ARG A 303 10.92 -18.58 2.29
N GLY A 304 10.22 -17.44 2.18
CA GLY A 304 8.84 -17.27 2.65
C GLY A 304 7.81 -18.01 1.79
N THR A 305 6.81 -18.59 2.44
CA THR A 305 5.74 -19.36 1.77
C THR A 305 4.76 -18.49 0.97
N GLN A 306 4.71 -17.18 1.25
CA GLN A 306 3.84 -16.25 0.54
C GLN A 306 4.44 -15.76 -0.79
N VAL A 307 5.73 -15.99 -1.02
CA VAL A 307 6.39 -15.65 -2.28
C VAL A 307 6.01 -16.66 -3.35
N ARG A 308 5.39 -16.19 -4.44
CA ARG A 308 4.98 -17.05 -5.56
C ARG A 308 6.07 -17.21 -6.61
N ALA A 309 6.54 -16.09 -7.17
CA ALA A 309 7.54 -16.05 -8.23
C ALA A 309 8.33 -14.72 -8.16
N LEU A 310 9.13 -14.55 -7.11
CA LEU A 310 9.94 -13.35 -6.91
C LEU A 310 11.27 -13.48 -7.67
N GLY A 311 11.50 -12.59 -8.64
CA GLY A 311 12.84 -12.37 -9.19
C GLY A 311 13.69 -11.52 -8.24
N VAL A 312 14.98 -11.82 -8.13
CA VAL A 312 15.95 -10.97 -7.41
C VAL A 312 17.13 -10.72 -8.34
N ASN A 313 17.29 -9.47 -8.79
CA ASN A 313 18.30 -9.07 -9.78
C ASN A 313 19.16 -7.90 -9.28
N GLY A 314 20.29 -7.67 -9.95
CA GLY A 314 21.06 -6.43 -9.81
C GLY A 314 20.53 -5.36 -10.77
N MET A 315 20.42 -4.11 -10.31
CA MET A 315 20.13 -2.98 -11.18
C MET A 315 21.39 -2.59 -11.96
N PRO A 316 21.26 -2.21 -13.25
CA PRO A 316 22.38 -1.68 -14.00
C PRO A 316 22.86 -0.36 -13.40
N VAL A 317 24.18 -0.19 -13.30
CA VAL A 317 24.83 0.98 -12.64
C VAL A 317 24.39 2.32 -13.25
N ALA A 318 24.09 2.35 -14.55
CA ALA A 318 23.58 3.54 -15.24
C ALA A 318 22.17 3.93 -14.77
N GLU A 319 21.31 2.96 -14.47
CA GLU A 319 19.96 3.21 -13.96
C GLU A 319 20.00 3.68 -12.51
N VAL A 320 20.85 3.06 -11.68
CA VAL A 320 21.10 3.51 -10.30
C VAL A 320 21.57 4.97 -10.28
N LYS A 321 22.50 5.34 -11.18
CA LYS A 321 22.94 6.74 -11.35
C LYS A 321 21.76 7.67 -11.61
N THR A 322 20.93 7.28 -12.56
CA THR A 322 19.83 8.11 -13.06
C THR A 322 18.78 8.30 -11.97
N LEU A 323 18.41 7.23 -11.26
CA LEU A 323 17.49 7.29 -10.13
C LEU A 323 18.03 8.18 -9.00
N LEU A 324 19.28 7.98 -8.58
CA LEU A 324 19.87 8.81 -7.52
C LEU A 324 19.95 10.29 -7.94
N THR A 325 20.35 10.58 -9.17
CA THR A 325 20.41 11.96 -9.69
C THR A 325 19.03 12.60 -9.72
N ASN A 326 18.03 11.90 -10.26
CA ASN A 326 16.66 12.41 -10.37
C ASN A 326 16.00 12.65 -9.00
N LEU A 327 16.36 11.84 -7.99
CA LEU A 327 15.84 11.97 -6.64
C LEU A 327 16.65 12.94 -5.76
N GLY A 328 17.74 13.51 -6.27
CA GLY A 328 18.60 14.42 -5.51
C GLY A 328 19.54 13.74 -4.51
N TRP A 329 19.85 12.46 -4.73
CA TRP A 329 20.75 11.65 -3.90
C TRP A 329 22.04 11.23 -4.64
N ALA A 330 22.33 11.82 -5.79
CA ALA A 330 23.61 11.62 -6.48
C ALA A 330 24.80 12.04 -5.61
#